data_AF-A0A960CFG9-F1
#
_entry.id   AF-A0A960CFG9-F1
#
_cell.length_a   1.000
_cell.length_b   1.000
_cell.length_c   1.000
_cell.angle_alpha   90.00
_cell.angle_beta   90.00
_cell.angle_gamma   90.00
#
_symmetry.space_group_name_H-M   'P 1'
#
loop_
_entity.id
_entity.type
_entity.pdbx_description
1 polymer ?
#
loop_
_entity_poly.entity_id
_entity_poly.type
_entity_poly.pdbx_seq_one_letter_code
_entity_poly.pdbx_strand_id
1 'polypeptide(L)'
;MGTTSVDLATLDAAAQRLDAAAEIVQNASNVRLQFDGAVAGRSHTAAGAAVRNAVESLIADARRWASTAGEAASALRAGVNLAAHAEADSAAALR
;
A
#
# COMPACT_ATOMS: atom_id res chain seq x y z
N MET A 1 34.78 -0.71 -12.97
CA MET A 1 33.53 -1.27 -12.42
C MET A 1 32.60 -0.10 -12.17
N GLY A 2 31.47 -0.03 -12.88
CA GLY A 2 30.54 1.09 -12.73
C GLY A 2 29.86 1.02 -11.37
N THR A 3 30.03 2.05 -10.55
CA THR A 3 29.27 2.20 -9.31
C THR A 3 27.81 2.40 -9.68
N THR A 4 26.97 1.42 -9.38
CA THR A 4 25.51 1.55 -9.45
C THR A 4 25.09 2.57 -8.40
N SER A 5 25.05 3.85 -8.80
CA SER A 5 24.53 4.94 -7.98
C SER A 5 23.02 4.78 -7.90
N VAL A 6 22.50 4.49 -6.70
CA VAL A 6 21.07 4.44 -6.44
C VAL A 6 20.55 5.87 -6.31
N ASP A 7 19.59 6.24 -7.16
CA ASP A 7 18.92 7.54 -7.06
C ASP A 7 17.94 7.56 -5.88
N LEU A 8 18.40 8.15 -4.78
CA LEU A 8 17.63 8.25 -3.54
C LEU A 8 16.37 9.12 -3.67
N ALA A 9 16.39 10.14 -4.54
CA ALA A 9 15.23 10.99 -4.77
C ALA A 9 14.12 10.21 -5.52
N THR A 10 14.51 9.38 -6.48
CA THR A 10 13.58 8.47 -7.16
C THR A 10 12.97 7.44 -6.20
N LEU A 11 13.75 6.90 -5.26
CA LEU A 11 13.24 5.96 -4.25
C LEU A 11 12.24 6.60 -3.29
N ASP A 12 12.53 7.81 -2.79
CA ASP A 12 11.61 8.52 -1.91
C ASP A 12 10.31 8.90 -2.64
N ALA A 13 10.42 9.34 -3.89
CA ALA A 13 9.25 9.63 -4.73
C ALA A 13 8.41 8.38 -5.05
N ALA A 14 9.02 7.19 -5.09
CA ALA A 14 8.30 5.93 -5.23
C ALA A 14 7.54 5.57 -3.93
N ALA A 15 8.19 5.74 -2.77
CA ALA A 15 7.56 5.53 -1.46
C ALA A 15 6.35 6.45 -1.25
N GLN A 16 6.46 7.74 -1.61
CA GLN A 16 5.33 8.69 -1.53
C GLN A 16 4.13 8.26 -2.40
N ARG A 17 4.40 7.74 -3.61
CA ARG A 17 3.34 7.25 -4.51
C ARG A 17 2.65 6.00 -3.97
N LEU A 18 3.41 5.09 -3.36
CA LEU A 18 2.86 3.89 -2.72
C LEU A 18 1.92 4.25 -1.57
N ASP A 19 2.32 5.19 -0.71
CA ASP A 19 1.46 5.64 0.39
C ASP A 19 0.18 6.31 -0.11
N ALA A 20 0.28 7.19 -1.10
CA ALA A 20 -0.90 7.84 -1.67
C ALA A 20 -1.88 6.83 -2.28
N ALA A 21 -1.36 5.81 -2.97
CA ALA A 21 -2.19 4.76 -3.55
C ALA A 21 -2.81 3.86 -2.46
N ALA A 22 -2.05 3.53 -1.42
CA ALA A 22 -2.53 2.77 -0.27
C ALA A 22 -3.67 3.52 0.45
N GLU A 23 -3.54 4.83 0.65
CA GLU A 23 -4.57 5.66 1.28
C GLU A 23 -5.88 5.68 0.47
N ILE A 24 -5.78 5.89 -0.86
CA ILE A 24 -6.95 5.87 -1.75
C ILE A 24 -7.68 4.53 -1.67
N VAL A 25 -6.93 3.42 -1.74
CA VAL A 25 -7.49 2.07 -1.69
C VAL A 25 -8.11 1.78 -0.32
N GLN A 26 -7.45 2.16 0.77
CA GLN A 26 -7.96 1.99 2.11
C GLN A 26 -9.27 2.76 2.31
N ASN A 27 -9.35 4.00 1.84
CA ASN A 27 -10.55 4.82 1.90
C ASN A 27 -11.70 4.22 1.07
N ALA A 28 -11.41 3.75 -0.14
CA ALA A 28 -12.38 3.06 -0.99
C ALA A 28 -12.89 1.74 -0.37
N SER A 29 -12.06 1.08 0.45
CA SER A 29 -12.40 -0.16 1.14
C SER A 29 -13.37 0.02 2.32
N ASN A 30 -13.66 1.25 2.74
CA ASN A 30 -14.51 1.56 3.90
C ASN A 30 -16.02 1.59 3.58
N VAL A 31 -16.45 0.93 2.51
CA VAL A 31 -17.86 0.87 2.12
C VAL A 31 -18.65 -0.11 2.97
N ARG A 32 -19.85 0.28 3.38
CA ARG A 32 -20.80 -0.61 4.07
C ARG A 32 -21.74 -1.25 3.05
N LEU A 33 -21.63 -2.56 2.86
CA LEU A 33 -22.46 -3.31 1.90
C LEU A 33 -23.86 -3.57 2.46
N GLN A 34 -24.90 -3.19 1.72
CA GLN A 34 -26.32 -3.40 2.07
C GLN A 34 -27.01 -4.45 1.18
N PHE A 35 -26.24 -5.29 0.48
CA PHE A 35 -26.81 -6.37 -0.35
C PHE A 35 -27.14 -7.58 0.52
N ASP A 36 -28.36 -7.65 1.04
CA ASP A 36 -28.88 -8.85 1.71
C ASP A 36 -30.28 -9.23 1.23
N GLY A 37 -30.77 -10.38 1.68
CA GLY A 37 -32.11 -10.86 1.37
C GLY A 37 -33.25 -9.99 1.93
N ALA A 38 -32.96 -9.08 2.87
CA ALA A 38 -33.95 -8.11 3.36
C ALA A 38 -34.15 -6.95 2.38
N VAL A 39 -33.11 -6.57 1.61
CA VAL A 39 -33.18 -5.54 0.57
C VAL A 39 -33.54 -6.11 -0.81
N ALA A 40 -33.02 -7.30 -1.17
CA ALA A 40 -33.23 -7.90 -2.50
C ALA A 40 -34.41 -8.89 -2.59
N GLY A 41 -35.04 -9.23 -1.46
CA GLY A 41 -36.11 -10.22 -1.38
C GLY A 41 -35.61 -11.67 -1.33
N ARG A 42 -36.43 -12.58 -0.79
CA ARG A 42 -36.03 -13.96 -0.45
C ARG A 42 -35.48 -14.78 -1.62
N SER A 43 -35.93 -14.51 -2.85
CA SER A 43 -35.47 -15.18 -4.07
C SER A 43 -34.02 -14.82 -4.43
N HIS A 44 -33.51 -13.70 -3.91
CA HIS A 44 -32.18 -13.18 -4.22
C HIS A 44 -31.23 -13.25 -3.02
N THR A 45 -31.62 -13.87 -1.90
CA THR A 45 -30.78 -14.01 -0.70
C THR A 45 -29.45 -14.70 -1.01
N ALA A 46 -29.47 -15.82 -1.74
CA ALA A 46 -28.26 -16.57 -2.08
C ALA A 46 -27.34 -15.78 -3.03
N ALA A 47 -27.91 -15.12 -4.04
CA ALA A 47 -27.17 -14.28 -4.98
C ALA A 47 -26.59 -13.03 -4.28
N GLY A 48 -27.36 -12.39 -3.41
CA GLY A 48 -26.92 -11.25 -2.61
C GLY A 48 -25.81 -11.61 -1.63
N ALA A 49 -25.91 -12.77 -0.96
CA ALA A 49 -24.84 -13.28 -0.11
C ALA A 49 -23.56 -13.59 -0.91
N ALA A 50 -23.69 -14.16 -2.12
CA ALA A 50 -22.53 -14.41 -2.98
C ALA A 50 -21.83 -13.11 -3.41
N VAL A 51 -22.58 -12.08 -3.81
CA VAL A 51 -22.03 -10.76 -4.15
C VAL A 51 -21.37 -10.11 -2.94
N ARG A 52 -22.04 -10.16 -1.77
CA ARG A 52 -21.48 -9.63 -0.52
C ARG A 52 -20.14 -10.29 -0.19
N ASN A 53 -20.08 -11.61 -0.19
CA ASN A 53 -18.84 -12.35 0.11
C ASN A 53 -17.73 -12.02 -0.89
N ALA A 54 -18.05 -11.91 -2.18
CA ALA A 54 -17.07 -11.55 -3.21
C ALA A 54 -16.51 -10.13 -2.98
N VAL A 55 -17.36 -9.16 -2.65
CA VAL A 55 -16.93 -7.79 -2.38
C VAL A 55 -16.17 -7.67 -1.05
N GLU A 56 -16.58 -8.40 -0.01
CA GLU A 56 -15.84 -8.48 1.25
C GLU A 56 -14.44 -9.07 1.07
N SER A 57 -14.30 -10.12 0.23
CA SER A 57 -12.99 -10.66 -0.15
C SER A 57 -12.14 -9.63 -0.87
N LEU A 58 -12.72 -8.92 -1.84
CA LEU A 58 -12.00 -7.87 -2.58
C LEU A 58 -11.55 -6.73 -1.65
N ILE A 59 -12.39 -6.32 -0.70
CA ILE A 59 -12.05 -5.33 0.33
C ILE A 59 -10.89 -5.82 1.21
N ALA A 60 -10.90 -7.09 1.60
CA ALA A 60 -9.82 -7.68 2.38
C ALA A 60 -8.49 -7.69 1.60
N ASP A 61 -8.52 -8.08 0.32
CA ASP A 61 -7.35 -8.08 -0.56
C ASP A 61 -6.81 -6.66 -0.78
N ALA A 62 -7.70 -5.69 -0.99
CA ALA A 62 -7.37 -4.27 -1.14
C ALA A 62 -6.66 -3.70 0.10
N ARG A 63 -7.18 -4.00 1.30
CA ARG A 63 -6.56 -3.59 2.58
C ARG A 63 -5.20 -4.24 2.79
N ARG A 64 -5.07 -5.52 2.47
CA ARG A 64 -3.80 -6.23 2.56
C ARG A 64 -2.77 -5.62 1.62
N TRP A 65 -3.15 -5.35 0.38
CA TRP A 65 -2.28 -4.68 -0.59
C TRP A 65 -1.84 -3.30 -0.09
N ALA A 66 -2.76 -2.49 0.44
CA ALA A 66 -2.44 -1.17 0.98
C ALA A 66 -1.45 -1.26 2.15
N SER A 67 -1.63 -2.21 3.07
CA SER A 67 -0.68 -2.47 4.16
C SER A 67 0.71 -2.84 3.63
N THR A 68 0.79 -3.79 2.70
CA THR A 68 2.06 -4.23 2.12
C THR A 68 2.74 -3.12 1.31
N ALA A 69 1.97 -2.25 0.64
CA ALA A 69 2.50 -1.07 -0.04
C ALA A 69 3.14 -0.08 0.93
N GLY A 70 2.52 0.17 2.10
CA GLY A 70 3.08 1.00 3.16
C GLY A 70 4.33 0.40 3.81
N GLU A 71 4.38 -0.93 3.97
CA GLU A 71 5.60 -1.64 4.41
C GLU A 71 6.74 -1.47 3.40
N ALA A 72 6.46 -1.60 2.10
CA ALA A 72 7.44 -1.39 1.05
C ALA A 72 7.95 0.07 1.03
N ALA A 73 7.05 1.05 1.13
CA ALA A 73 7.41 2.47 1.22
C ALA A 73 8.31 2.75 2.44
N SER A 74 8.01 2.14 3.58
CA SER A 74 8.81 2.26 4.81
C SER A 74 10.22 1.66 4.63
N ALA A 75 10.32 0.50 3.98
CA ALA A 75 11.60 -0.14 3.69
C ALA A 75 12.46 0.71 2.73
N LEU A 76 11.85 1.33 1.71
CA LEU A 76 12.54 2.24 0.79
C LEU A 76 13.13 3.45 1.53
N ARG A 77 12.35 4.09 2.41
CA ARG A 77 12.82 5.23 3.22
C ARG A 77 13.95 4.84 4.16
N ALA A 78 13.87 3.66 4.79
CA ALA A 78 14.95 3.16 5.63
C ALA A 78 16.25 3.00 4.81
N GLY A 79 16.17 2.47 3.58
CA GLY A 79 17.31 2.38 2.67
C GLY A 79 17.90 3.74 2.29
N VAL A 80 17.04 4.72 1.97
CA VAL A 80 17.47 6.10 1.69
C VAL A 80 18.18 6.72 2.89
N ASN A 81 17.63 6.57 4.09
CA ASN A 81 18.23 7.10 5.32
C ASN A 81 19.60 6.46 5.59
N LEU A 82 19.73 5.13 5.45
CA LEU A 82 21.00 4.44 5.65
C LEU A 82 22.08 4.93 4.66
N ALA A 83 21.71 5.11 3.39
CA ALA A 83 22.63 5.65 2.38
C ALA A 83 23.09 7.08 2.73
N ALA A 84 22.18 7.93 3.20
CA ALA A 84 22.52 9.29 3.61
C ALA A 84 23.47 9.33 4.81
N HIS A 85 23.30 8.43 5.80
CA HIS A 85 24.22 8.32 6.93
C HIS A 85 25.62 7.87 6.50
N ALA A 86 25.70 6.86 5.63
CA ALA A 86 26.98 6.37 5.11
C ALA A 86 27.76 7.45 4.33
N GLU A 87 27.07 8.29 3.57
CA GLU A 87 27.67 9.44 2.88
C GLU A 87 28.18 10.49 3.88
N ALA A 88 27.40 10.80 4.93
CA ALA A 88 27.81 11.74 5.97
C ALA A 88 29.04 11.26 6.75
N ASP A 89 29.10 9.97 7.11
CA ASP A 89 30.24 9.36 7.77
C ASP A 89 31.50 9.40 6.89
N SER A 90 31.35 9.10 5.60
CA SER A 90 32.44 9.18 4.62
C SER A 90 32.97 10.62 4.48
N ALA A 91 32.07 11.61 4.43
CA ALA A 91 32.44 13.02 4.35
C ALA A 91 33.11 13.53 5.65
N ALA A 92 32.73 12.99 6.82
CA ALA A 92 33.38 13.29 8.09
C ALA A 92 34.78 12.67 8.19
N ALA A 93 34.99 11.47 7.65
CA ALA A 93 36.30 10.80 7.63
C ALA A 93 37.33 11.46 6.68
N LEU A 94 36.87 12.27 5.73
CA LEU A 94 37.70 13.01 4.78
C LEU A 94 38.07 14.44 5.26
N ARG A 95 37.58 14.87 6.43
CA ARG A 95 37.95 16.13 7.09
C ARG A 95 39.02 15.92 8.15
#